data_AF-A0AAU6UIL9-F1
#
_entry.id   AF-A0AAU6UIL9-F1
#
_cell.length_a   1.000
_cell.length_b   1.000
_cell.length_c   1.000
_cell.angle_alpha   90.00
_cell.angle_beta   90.00
_cell.angle_gamma   90.00
#
_symmetry.space_group_name_H-M   'P 1'
#
loop_
_entity.id
_entity.type
_entity.pdbx_description
1 polymer ?
#
loop_
_entity_poly.entity_id
_entity_poly.type
_entity_poly.pdbx_seq_one_letter_code
_entity_poly.pdbx_strand_id
1 'polypeptide(L)'
;MAGSKKSKQESIAKFFAWKESTTTQECKNIWENGQLNRVELSRVTDITRSAFYQNNTLKDLVKEYERELLKKKDFSSKSKKSNEARTTRHADTNPRNTSISKIVRLEARIQVLESQNLELKAKLARYAELEEVISQMGGIL
;
A
#
# COMPACT_ATOMS: atom_id res chain seq x y z
N MET A 1 7.89 -30.83 26.66
CA MET A 1 8.11 -29.76 25.65
C MET A 1 8.13 -30.30 24.20
N ALA A 2 7.19 -31.18 23.81
CA ALA A 2 7.14 -31.77 22.45
C ALA A 2 6.01 -31.20 21.55
N GLY A 3 4.97 -30.61 22.15
CA GLY A 3 3.80 -30.10 21.42
C GLY A 3 4.06 -28.85 20.57
N SER A 4 5.03 -28.01 20.94
CA SER A 4 5.27 -26.72 20.27
C SER A 4 6.04 -26.83 18.95
N LYS A 5 6.83 -27.89 18.73
CA LYS A 5 7.50 -28.14 17.45
C LYS A 5 6.55 -28.80 16.45
N LYS A 6 5.71 -29.73 16.92
CA LYS A 6 4.73 -30.45 16.10
C LYS A 6 3.69 -29.49 15.51
N SER A 7 3.12 -28.60 16.34
CA SER A 7 2.15 -27.60 15.87
C SER A 7 2.74 -26.59 14.87
N LYS A 8 4.02 -26.23 15.02
CA LYS A 8 4.74 -25.39 14.05
C LYS A 8 4.89 -26.09 12.70
N GLN A 9 5.22 -27.38 12.71
CA GLN A 9 5.35 -28.18 11.49
C GLN A 9 4.00 -28.40 10.80
N GLU A 10 2.95 -28.66 11.57
CA GLU A 10 1.58 -28.79 11.06
C GLU A 10 1.10 -27.51 10.38
N SER A 11 1.40 -26.34 10.96
CA SER A 11 1.06 -25.05 10.35
C SER A 11 1.77 -24.85 9.01
N ILE A 12 3.03 -25.29 8.90
CA ILE A 12 3.79 -25.22 7.64
C ILE A 12 3.19 -26.17 6.59
N ALA A 13 2.85 -27.40 6.98
CA ALA A 13 2.23 -28.38 6.09
C ALA A 13 0.87 -27.89 5.57
N LYS A 14 0.01 -27.34 6.45
CA LYS A 14 -1.27 -26.73 6.06
C LYS A 14 -1.08 -25.58 5.06
N PHE A 15 -0.06 -24.74 5.26
CA PHE A 15 0.24 -23.65 4.34
C PHE A 15 0.68 -24.15 2.96
N PHE A 16 1.48 -25.21 2.89
CA PHE A 16 1.86 -25.81 1.60
C PHE A 16 0.67 -26.45 0.89
N ALA A 17 -0.17 -27.21 1.60
CA ALA A 17 -1.38 -27.80 1.03
C ALA A 17 -2.33 -26.73 0.48
N TRP A 18 -2.47 -25.61 1.19
CA TRP A 18 -3.20 -24.46 0.70
C TRP A 18 -2.52 -23.83 -0.53
N LYS A 19 -1.21 -23.57 -0.49
CA LYS A 19 -0.45 -22.98 -1.61
C LYS A 19 -0.63 -23.78 -2.91
N GLU A 20 -0.70 -25.10 -2.83
CA GLU A 20 -0.89 -25.99 -3.98
C GLU A 20 -2.33 -26.04 -4.49
N SER A 21 -3.32 -25.98 -3.59
CA SER A 21 -4.74 -26.02 -3.94
C SER A 21 -5.32 -24.66 -4.38
N THR A 22 -4.67 -23.55 -4.00
CA THR A 22 -5.21 -22.21 -4.16
C THR A 22 -5.06 -21.67 -5.57
N THR A 23 -6.13 -21.06 -6.09
CA THR A 23 -6.13 -20.40 -7.39
C THR A 23 -5.66 -18.94 -7.29
N THR A 24 -5.13 -18.39 -8.39
CA THR A 24 -4.69 -16.97 -8.46
C THR A 24 -5.78 -15.97 -8.05
N GLN A 25 -7.05 -16.28 -8.32
CA GLN A 25 -8.19 -15.43 -7.91
C GLN A 25 -8.40 -15.42 -6.40
N GLU A 26 -8.30 -16.56 -5.73
CA GLU A 26 -8.42 -16.64 -4.27
C GLU A 26 -7.30 -15.87 -3.59
N CYS A 27 -6.07 -15.98 -4.11
CA CYS A 27 -4.94 -15.17 -3.68
C CYS A 27 -5.19 -13.66 -3.86
N LYS A 28 -5.91 -13.23 -4.92
CA LYS A 28 -6.31 -11.82 -5.12
C LYS A 28 -7.35 -11.37 -4.10
N ASN A 29 -8.33 -12.21 -3.79
CA ASN A 29 -9.40 -11.89 -2.84
C ASN A 29 -8.87 -11.62 -1.42
N ILE A 30 -7.79 -12.31 -1.03
CA ILE A 30 -7.14 -12.12 0.26
C ILE A 30 -5.93 -11.17 0.21
N TRP A 31 -5.64 -10.57 -0.94
CA TRP A 31 -4.52 -9.63 -1.11
C TRP A 31 -4.91 -8.24 -0.64
N GLU A 32 -4.20 -7.70 0.34
CA GLU A 32 -4.49 -6.40 0.93
C GLU A 32 -3.20 -5.62 1.22
N ASN A 33 -3.16 -4.34 0.84
CA ASN A 33 -2.02 -3.44 1.12
C ASN A 33 -0.66 -3.97 0.64
N GLY A 34 -0.63 -4.78 -0.42
CA GLY A 34 0.60 -5.30 -1.02
C GLY A 34 1.13 -6.59 -0.37
N GLN A 35 0.33 -7.28 0.44
CA GLN A 35 0.66 -8.56 1.07
C GLN A 35 -0.61 -9.42 1.24
N LEU A 36 -0.47 -10.69 1.59
CA LEU A 36 -1.62 -11.54 1.92
C LEU A 36 -2.16 -11.16 3.31
N ASN A 37 -3.46 -10.92 3.44
CA ASN A 37 -4.05 -10.63 4.74
C ASN A 37 -3.95 -11.86 5.64
N ARG A 38 -3.23 -11.76 6.77
CA ARG A 38 -3.02 -12.88 7.72
C ARG A 38 -4.30 -13.34 8.42
N VAL A 39 -5.30 -12.46 8.54
CA VAL A 39 -6.63 -12.79 9.10
C VAL A 39 -7.39 -13.66 8.10
N GLU A 40 -7.49 -13.24 6.85
CA GLU A 40 -8.16 -14.05 5.83
C GLU A 40 -7.39 -15.34 5.57
N LEU A 41 -6.05 -15.28 5.52
CA LEU A 41 -5.20 -16.46 5.38
C LEU A 41 -5.43 -17.46 6.53
N SER A 42 -5.61 -16.99 7.77
CA SER A 42 -5.93 -17.87 8.90
C SER A 42 -7.26 -18.61 8.74
N ARG A 43 -8.25 -17.97 8.11
CA ARG A 43 -9.56 -18.58 7.85
C ARG A 43 -9.48 -19.64 6.75
N VAL A 44 -8.77 -19.35 5.66
CA VAL A 44 -8.70 -20.26 4.51
C VAL A 44 -7.76 -21.45 4.77
N THR A 45 -6.69 -21.24 5.56
CA THR A 45 -5.69 -22.31 5.84
C THR A 45 -5.93 -23.08 7.12
N ASP A 46 -6.90 -22.69 7.95
CA ASP A 46 -7.12 -23.22 9.29
C ASP A 46 -5.83 -23.22 10.14
N ILE A 47 -5.06 -22.14 9.99
CA ILE A 47 -3.85 -21.85 10.76
C ILE A 47 -4.18 -20.69 11.69
N THR A 48 -3.89 -20.83 12.98
CA THR A 48 -4.12 -19.73 13.92
C THR A 48 -3.32 -18.48 13.53
N ARG A 49 -3.96 -17.30 13.64
CA ARG A 49 -3.33 -16.02 13.32
C ARG A 49 -1.97 -15.85 14.01
N SER A 50 -1.86 -16.27 15.27
CA SER A 50 -0.63 -16.21 16.07
C SER A 50 0.53 -17.02 15.47
N ALA A 51 0.25 -18.13 14.79
CA ALA A 51 1.28 -18.96 14.17
C ALA A 51 2.05 -18.20 13.08
N PHE A 52 1.39 -17.32 12.32
CA PHE A 52 2.05 -16.47 11.32
C PHE A 52 3.03 -15.43 11.92
N TYR A 53 2.92 -15.14 13.22
CA TYR A 53 3.81 -14.21 13.91
C TYR A 53 4.86 -14.93 14.77
N GLN A 54 4.52 -16.06 15.37
CA GLN A 54 5.41 -16.81 16.27
C GLN A 54 6.30 -17.82 15.54
N ASN A 55 5.88 -18.32 14.38
CA ASN A 55 6.66 -19.25 13.57
C ASN A 55 7.43 -18.48 12.49
N ASN A 56 8.70 -18.18 12.78
CA ASN A 56 9.58 -17.46 11.85
C ASN A 56 9.71 -18.16 10.49
N THR A 57 9.76 -19.50 10.48
CA THR A 57 9.84 -20.28 9.25
C THR A 57 8.59 -20.10 8.39
N LEU A 58 7.41 -20.19 8.99
CA LEU A 58 6.14 -19.95 8.29
C LEU A 58 6.06 -18.50 7.77
N LYS A 59 6.50 -17.53 8.57
CA LYS A 59 6.53 -16.13 8.19
C LYS A 59 7.40 -15.88 6.95
N ASP A 60 8.57 -16.51 6.89
CA ASP A 60 9.49 -16.36 5.76
C ASP A 60 8.95 -17.04 4.50
N LEU A 61 8.34 -18.22 4.64
CA LEU A 61 7.66 -18.93 3.55
C LEU A 61 6.51 -18.11 2.95
N VAL A 62 5.66 -17.52 3.80
CA VAL A 62 4.56 -16.67 3.31
C VAL A 62 5.09 -15.45 2.57
N LYS A 63 6.15 -14.81 3.09
CA LYS A 63 6.80 -13.67 2.42
C LYS A 63 7.43 -14.06 1.08
N GLU A 64 7.99 -15.26 0.99
CA GLU A 64 8.53 -15.78 -0.26
C GLU A 64 7.43 -15.99 -1.29
N TYR A 65 6.33 -16.60 -0.87
CA TYR A 65 5.17 -16.77 -1.72
C TYR A 65 4.57 -15.42 -2.18
N GLU A 66 4.52 -14.41 -1.31
CA GLU A 66 4.10 -13.05 -1.68
C GLU A 66 5.01 -12.43 -2.75
N ARG A 67 6.34 -12.63 -2.65
CA ARG A 67 7.29 -12.19 -3.68
C ARG A 67 7.06 -12.92 -5.00
N GLU A 68 6.78 -14.22 -4.95
CA GLU A 68 6.45 -15.02 -6.14
C GLU A 68 5.16 -14.51 -6.80
N LEU A 69 4.11 -14.24 -6.02
CA LEU A 69 2.85 -13.70 -6.50
C LEU A 69 3.04 -12.31 -7.11
N LEU A 70 3.81 -11.43 -6.47
CA LEU A 70 4.07 -10.07 -6.97
C LEU A 70 4.83 -10.05 -8.30
N LYS A 71 5.68 -11.05 -8.56
CA LYS A 71 6.34 -11.22 -9.87
C LYS A 71 5.36 -11.61 -10.97
N LYS A 72 4.23 -12.23 -10.64
CA LYS A 72 3.17 -12.52 -11.63
C LYS A 72 2.50 -11.21 -12.02
N LYS A 73 2.35 -10.98 -13.33
CA LYS A 73 1.75 -9.75 -13.89
C LYS A 73 0.37 -9.44 -13.29
N ASP A 74 -0.34 -10.47 -12.84
CA ASP A 74 -1.67 -10.39 -12.23
C ASP A 74 -1.75 -9.66 -10.88
N PHE A 75 -0.66 -9.61 -10.10
CA PHE A 75 -0.56 -8.86 -8.84
C PHE A 75 0.24 -7.57 -8.99
N SER A 76 0.86 -7.37 -10.16
CA SER A 76 1.61 -6.18 -10.52
C SER A 76 0.67 -5.05 -10.97
N SER A 77 -0.21 -4.64 -10.08
CA SER A 77 -0.91 -3.36 -10.21
C SER A 77 -0.62 -2.52 -8.97
N LYS A 78 0.30 -1.56 -9.14
CA LYS A 78 0.58 -0.40 -8.26
C LYS A 78 1.40 -0.59 -6.98
N SER A 79 2.39 -1.49 -6.95
CA SER A 79 3.53 -1.33 -6.02
C SER A 79 4.77 -0.76 -6.72
N LYS A 80 4.67 0.46 -7.25
CA LYS A 80 5.85 1.32 -7.45
C LYS A 80 6.25 1.91 -6.09
N LYS A 81 6.81 1.08 -5.21
CA LYS A 81 7.81 1.50 -4.22
C LYS A 81 8.87 0.44 -4.20
N SER A 82 10.00 0.83 -4.78
CA SER A 82 11.17 0.01 -5.03
C SER A 82 11.64 -0.68 -3.76
N ASN A 83 11.91 -1.96 -3.95
CA ASN A 83 12.77 -2.76 -3.14
C ASN A 83 14.20 -2.25 -3.33
N GLU A 84 14.67 -1.38 -2.45
CA GLU A 84 16.09 -1.06 -2.33
C GLU A 84 16.45 -0.89 -0.85
N ALA A 85 17.55 -1.55 -0.48
CA ALA A 85 18.23 -1.52 0.82
C ALA A 85 17.54 -2.24 1.99
N ARG A 86 17.72 -3.56 2.00
CA ARG A 86 17.91 -4.32 3.24
C ARG A 86 19.28 -3.94 3.83
N THR A 87 19.33 -2.92 4.68
CA THR A 87 20.44 -2.71 5.62
C THR A 87 19.90 -2.57 7.03
N THR A 88 20.21 -3.59 7.82
CA THR A 88 20.22 -3.67 9.28
C THR A 88 20.30 -2.32 9.98
N ARG A 89 19.23 -1.90 10.67
CA ARG A 89 19.32 -1.08 11.88
C ARG A 89 18.20 -1.47 12.86
N HIS A 90 18.62 -2.10 13.95
CA HIS A 90 17.91 -1.99 15.21
C HIS A 90 17.87 -0.52 15.59
N ALA A 91 16.69 0.08 15.64
CA ALA A 91 16.44 1.28 16.41
C ALA A 91 14.93 1.37 16.66
N ASP A 92 14.61 1.27 17.93
CA ASP A 92 13.34 1.64 18.54
C ASP A 92 12.90 3.02 18.03
N THR A 93 11.81 3.12 17.26
CA THR A 93 11.18 4.43 17.05
C THR A 93 9.69 4.29 16.77
N ASN A 94 8.94 4.55 17.83
CA ASN A 94 7.53 4.90 17.93
C ASN A 94 6.81 5.23 16.59
N PRO A 95 5.80 4.43 16.18
CA PRO A 95 5.04 4.63 14.93
C PRO A 95 4.21 5.93 14.87
N ARG A 96 4.15 6.73 15.95
CA ARG A 96 3.46 8.04 15.95
C ARG A 96 4.17 9.12 15.12
N ASN A 97 5.51 9.09 15.03
CA ASN A 97 6.28 10.19 14.42
C ASN A 97 6.21 10.20 12.88
N THR A 98 6.05 9.03 12.27
CA THR A 98 5.91 8.87 10.81
C THR A 98 4.57 9.41 10.30
N SER A 99 3.53 9.35 11.12
CA SER A 99 2.21 9.91 10.79
C SER A 99 2.21 11.44 10.84
N ILE A 100 2.82 12.04 11.87
CA ILE A 100 2.90 13.51 12.00
C ILE A 100 3.73 14.12 10.86
N SER A 101 4.88 13.53 10.53
CA SER A 101 5.70 13.99 9.40
C SER A 101 5.03 13.80 8.03
N LYS A 102 4.06 12.89 7.89
CA LYS A 102 3.25 12.76 6.68
C LYS A 102 2.18 13.85 6.61
N ILE A 103 1.54 14.17 7.74
CA ILE A 103 0.53 15.23 7.85
C ILE A 103 1.14 16.59 7.51
N VAL A 104 2.27 16.96 8.11
CA VAL A 104 2.96 18.23 7.85
C VAL A 104 3.34 18.39 6.37
N ARG A 105 3.80 17.32 5.72
CA ARG A 105 4.12 17.34 4.28
C ARG A 105 2.88 17.48 3.40
N LEU A 106 1.74 16.94 3.82
CA LEU A 106 0.48 17.08 3.09
C LEU A 106 -0.09 18.49 3.28
N GLU A 107 -0.04 19.06 4.48
CA GLU A 107 -0.45 20.43 4.77
C GLU A 107 0.35 21.45 3.97
N ALA A 108 1.68 21.32 3.93
CA ALA A 108 2.53 22.18 3.12
C ALA A 108 2.17 22.09 1.61
N ARG A 109 1.83 20.90 1.13
CA ARG A 109 1.43 20.70 -0.27
C ARG A 109 0.04 21.30 -0.57
N ILE A 110 -0.89 21.23 0.37
CA ILE A 110 -2.20 21.87 0.25
C ILE A 110 -2.03 23.39 0.16
N GLN A 111 -1.24 23.99 1.03
CA GLN A 111 -1.01 25.44 1.02
C GLN A 111 -0.41 25.92 -0.31
N VAL A 112 0.57 25.19 -0.87
CA VAL A 112 1.15 25.51 -2.19
C VAL A 112 0.11 25.36 -3.30
N LEU A 113 -0.74 24.33 -3.26
CA LEU A 113 -1.78 24.13 -4.26
C LEU A 113 -2.86 25.22 -4.17
N GLU A 114 -3.24 25.63 -2.96
CA GLU A 114 -4.19 26.72 -2.74
C GLU A 114 -3.66 28.06 -3.26
N SER A 115 -2.38 28.37 -3.01
CA SER A 115 -1.77 29.60 -3.54
C SER A 115 -1.72 29.59 -5.07
N GLN A 116 -1.35 28.46 -5.68
CA GLN A 116 -1.39 28.32 -7.14
C GLN A 116 -2.81 28.45 -7.69
N ASN A 117 -3.80 27.90 -7.01
CA ASN A 117 -5.20 28.01 -7.41
C ASN A 117 -5.69 29.46 -7.38
N LEU A 118 -5.31 30.20 -6.34
CA LEU A 118 -5.67 31.61 -6.19
C LEU A 118 -4.99 32.47 -7.27
N GLU A 119 -3.72 32.22 -7.56
CA GLU A 119 -3.00 32.90 -8.64
C GLU A 119 -3.63 32.63 -10.02
N LEU A 120 -3.99 31.38 -10.30
CA LEU A 120 -4.65 30.99 -11.54
C LEU A 120 -6.04 31.63 -11.66
N LYS A 121 -6.82 31.69 -10.58
CA LYS A 121 -8.11 32.38 -10.54
C LYS A 121 -7.97 33.88 -10.79
N ALA A 122 -6.97 34.53 -10.21
CA ALA A 122 -6.71 35.95 -10.45
C ALA A 122 -6.32 36.22 -11.92
N LYS A 123 -5.51 35.34 -12.53
CA LYS A 123 -5.19 35.42 -13.97
C LYS A 123 -6.43 35.28 -14.84
N LEU A 124 -7.31 34.32 -14.52
CA LEU A 124 -8.57 34.13 -15.23
C LEU A 124 -9.51 35.33 -15.10
N ALA A 125 -9.63 35.93 -13.90
CA ALA A 125 -10.42 37.14 -13.70
C ALA A 125 -9.91 38.29 -14.58
N ARG A 126 -8.59 38.50 -14.65
CA ARG A 126 -7.98 39.51 -15.52
C ARG A 126 -8.25 39.25 -17.00
N TYR A 127 -8.27 37.99 -17.43
CA TYR A 127 -8.62 37.64 -18.81
C TYR A 127 -10.11 37.88 -19.10
N ALA A 128 -11.00 37.62 -18.14
CA ALA A 128 -12.42 37.93 -18.28
C ALA A 128 -12.68 39.45 -18.41
N GLU A 129 -11.98 40.27 -17.63
CA GLU A 129 -12.03 41.74 -17.77
C GLU A 129 -11.55 42.20 -19.15
N LEU A 130 -10.46 41.61 -19.66
CA LEU A 130 -9.96 41.89 -21.01
C LEU A 130 -10.96 41.45 -22.10
N GLU A 131 -11.61 40.31 -21.91
CA GLU A 131 -12.65 39.82 -22.83
C GLU A 131 -13.86 40.76 -22.85
N GLU A 132 -14.27 41.28 -21.69
CA GLU A 132 -15.33 42.29 -21.60
C GLU A 132 -14.97 43.58 -22.33
N VAL A 133 -13.74 44.09 -22.15
CA VAL A 133 -13.25 45.29 -22.85
C VAL A 133 -13.18 45.06 -24.37
N ILE A 134 -12.73 43.89 -24.83
CA ILE A 134 -12.71 43.53 -26.25
C ILE A 134 -14.13 43.41 -26.80
N SER A 135 -15.05 42.81 -26.05
CA SER A 135 -16.46 42.69 -26.44
C SER A 135 -17.14 44.06 -26.54
N GLN A 136 -16.87 44.95 -25.59
CA GLN A 136 -17.35 46.33 -25.64
C GLN A 136 -16.76 47.11 -26.82
N MET A 137 -15.47 47.00 -27.11
CA MET A 137 -14.86 47.69 -28.26
C MET A 137 -15.27 47.07 -29.62
N GLY A 138 -15.46 45.75 -29.68
CA GLY A 138 -15.90 45.04 -30.88
C GLY A 138 -17.37 45.24 -31.23
N GLY A 139 -18.21 45.64 -30.26
CA GLY A 139 -19.60 46.05 -30.49
C GLY A 139 -19.78 47.52 -30.90
N ILE A 140 -18.69 48.28 -31.06
CA ILE A 140 -18.69 49.71 -31.43
C ILE A 140 -18.27 49.90 -32.92
N LEU A 141 -18.12 48.82 -33.69
CA LEU A 141 -17.98 48.84 -35.16
C LEU A 141 -19.29 48.42 -35.83
#